data_AF-A0A660LCJ7-F1
#
_entry.id   AF-A0A660LCJ7-F1
#
_cell.length_a   1.000
_cell.length_b   1.000
_cell.length_c   1.000
_cell.angle_alpha   90.00
_cell.angle_beta   90.00
_cell.angle_gamma   90.00
#
_symmetry.space_group_name_H-M   'P 1'
#
loop_
_entity.id
_entity.type
_entity.pdbx_description
1 polymer ?
#
loop_
_entity_poly.entity_id
_entity_poly.type
_entity_poly.pdbx_seq_one_letter_code
_entity_poly.pdbx_strand_id
1 'polypeptide(L)'
;MIEHAYLYPAPSTATADALNLATSGGVATHPHLFRGELNDPAIHASAILAVARTARARFFEHGKVITDPVVTCHADRIRFEALSSCAGVYARHDAMLSGADGEVLRVGVTNVDVNEATRGVLARVGGGGWLHLAVGEDEVQVAGPGGVAVERKVALPTRWVKGFGEVGVAARALQPGFELPGVVAQRFLRAAFPRTREVSLMPGGRWSVAGGAGAVAVRDPERLKLLEPLARFGTGLRVWGGPTGVSAFTLQLGAAGAFTLVLSPAKSRGFSGEGGTLAPLAAEALQPAADDAELDLAWQPRLAGAPEVLDVLAARGRAGFDLDAGAYFHRDLPYDLTQVEALHPRLQAARKLVPEVRWEGDHAWVGSYRVVPPACTCEWWARHRGERGPCKHVLAAELARA
;
A
#
# COMPACT_ATOMS: atom_id res chain seq x y z
N MET A 1 -0.71 42.57 -29.19
CA MET A 1 -1.58 41.53 -28.60
C MET A 1 -0.79 40.25 -28.61
N ILE A 2 -0.49 39.68 -27.44
CA ILE A 2 0.10 38.35 -27.36
C ILE A 2 -1.08 37.38 -27.46
N GLU A 3 -1.16 36.69 -28.59
CA GLU A 3 -2.15 35.65 -28.84
C GLU A 3 -1.73 34.42 -28.02
N HIS A 4 -2.34 34.21 -26.86
CA HIS A 4 -2.17 32.98 -26.10
C HIS A 4 -2.94 31.86 -26.81
N ALA A 5 -2.29 31.18 -27.75
CA ALA A 5 -2.81 29.96 -28.34
C ALA A 5 -2.64 28.82 -27.34
N TYR A 6 -3.73 28.45 -26.67
CA TYR A 6 -3.78 27.29 -25.78
C TYR A 6 -3.72 26.00 -26.62
N LEU A 7 -2.60 25.27 -26.53
CA LEU A 7 -2.41 23.96 -27.17
C LEU A 7 -2.90 22.85 -26.24
N TYR A 8 -3.85 22.05 -26.72
CA TYR A 8 -4.41 20.90 -26.02
C TYR A 8 -3.97 19.60 -26.73
N PRO A 9 -3.51 18.57 -25.99
CA PRO A 9 -2.98 17.33 -26.58
C PRO A 9 -4.05 16.39 -27.14
N ALA A 10 -5.28 16.53 -26.67
CA ALA A 10 -6.45 15.79 -27.12
C ALA A 10 -7.70 16.67 -26.91
N PRO A 11 -8.82 16.40 -27.60
CA PRO A 11 -10.09 17.02 -27.25
C PRO A 11 -10.52 16.57 -25.85
N SER A 12 -11.09 17.50 -25.07
CA SER A 12 -11.88 17.12 -23.90
C SER A 12 -13.03 16.23 -24.33
N THR A 13 -13.30 15.15 -23.59
CA THR A 13 -14.36 14.19 -23.92
C THR A 13 -15.37 14.13 -22.79
N ALA A 14 -16.66 14.07 -23.13
CA ALA A 14 -17.73 13.79 -22.20
C ALA A 14 -18.47 12.52 -22.63
N THR A 15 -18.73 11.63 -21.69
CA THR A 15 -19.68 10.51 -21.81
C THR A 15 -20.84 10.75 -20.84
N ALA A 16 -21.83 9.85 -20.80
CA ALA A 16 -22.92 9.95 -19.83
C ALA A 16 -22.41 9.94 -18.37
N ASP A 17 -21.28 9.27 -18.12
CA ASP A 17 -20.78 8.98 -16.77
C ASP A 17 -19.41 9.62 -16.47
N ALA A 18 -18.77 10.30 -17.43
CA ALA A 18 -17.42 10.85 -17.23
C ALA A 18 -17.16 12.12 -18.04
N LEU A 19 -16.37 13.02 -17.46
CA LEU A 19 -15.83 14.21 -18.11
C LEU A 19 -14.30 14.21 -18.02
N ASN A 20 -13.62 14.11 -19.17
CA ASN A 20 -12.18 14.27 -19.28
C ASN A 20 -11.87 15.63 -19.90
N LEU A 21 -11.16 16.49 -19.16
CA LEU A 21 -10.75 17.81 -19.64
C LEU A 21 -9.28 17.77 -20.06
N ALA A 22 -9.01 18.13 -21.30
CA ALA A 22 -7.66 18.45 -21.71
C ALA A 22 -7.26 19.80 -21.12
N THR A 23 -6.05 19.90 -20.57
CA THR A 23 -5.51 21.16 -20.05
C THR A 23 -4.48 21.73 -21.03
N SER A 24 -4.35 23.06 -21.03
CA SER A 24 -3.39 23.80 -21.84
C SER A 24 -2.20 24.24 -20.99
N GLY A 25 -0.97 23.88 -21.40
CA GLY A 25 0.23 24.15 -20.59
C GLY A 25 1.59 23.94 -21.26
N GLY A 26 1.65 23.64 -22.56
CA GLY A 26 2.92 23.53 -23.31
C GLY A 26 3.34 22.09 -23.68
N VAL A 27 4.37 22.03 -24.55
CA VAL A 27 4.75 20.92 -25.44
C VAL A 27 5.53 19.79 -24.72
N ALA A 28 4.91 19.09 -23.77
CA ALA A 28 5.41 17.80 -23.34
C ALA A 28 4.41 16.72 -23.76
N THR A 29 4.83 15.79 -24.62
CA THR A 29 4.05 14.62 -25.03
C THR A 29 3.65 13.71 -23.85
N HIS A 30 4.25 13.91 -22.67
CA HIS A 30 3.88 13.32 -21.38
C HIS A 30 3.95 14.40 -20.30
N PRO A 31 2.82 14.85 -19.70
CA PRO A 31 2.88 15.76 -18.56
C PRO A 31 3.56 15.02 -17.40
N HIS A 32 4.72 15.52 -16.98
CA HIS A 32 5.40 14.97 -15.81
C HIS A 32 4.65 15.40 -14.55
N LEU A 33 4.46 14.48 -13.62
CA LEU A 33 4.05 14.72 -12.24
C LEU A 33 5.21 15.39 -11.46
N PHE A 34 6.41 14.83 -11.60
CA PHE A 34 7.65 15.35 -11.01
C PHE A 34 8.80 15.26 -12.01
N ARG A 35 9.73 16.21 -11.94
CA ARG A 35 11.02 16.13 -12.63
C ARG A 35 12.11 16.80 -11.80
N GLY A 36 13.23 16.10 -11.60
CA GLY A 36 14.41 16.69 -10.98
C GLY A 36 15.44 15.69 -10.49
N GLU A 37 16.51 16.23 -9.93
CA GLU A 37 17.55 15.49 -9.22
C GLU A 37 17.16 15.30 -7.75
N LEU A 38 17.16 14.04 -7.30
CA LEU A 38 16.85 13.71 -5.91
C LEU A 38 18.05 13.99 -5.00
N ASN A 39 17.79 14.43 -3.77
CA ASN A 39 18.80 14.44 -2.71
C ASN A 39 19.23 13.01 -2.35
N ASP A 40 20.35 12.83 -1.65
CA ASP A 40 20.83 11.50 -1.22
C ASP A 40 20.70 10.36 -2.28
N PRO A 41 21.21 10.53 -3.52
CA PRO A 41 20.93 9.64 -4.65
C PRO A 41 21.10 8.14 -4.37
N ALA A 42 22.15 7.78 -3.62
CA ALA A 42 22.44 6.40 -3.26
C ALA A 42 21.35 5.76 -2.37
N ILE A 43 20.71 6.55 -1.51
CA ILE A 43 19.64 6.09 -0.61
C ILE A 43 18.39 5.80 -1.45
N HIS A 44 17.93 6.77 -2.25
CA HIS A 44 16.73 6.58 -3.09
C HIS A 44 16.94 5.47 -4.11
N ALA A 45 18.09 5.39 -4.76
CA ALA A 45 18.37 4.30 -5.70
C ALA A 45 18.29 2.93 -5.02
N SER A 46 18.88 2.79 -3.84
CA SER A 46 18.82 1.54 -3.07
C SER A 46 17.40 1.23 -2.61
N ALA A 47 16.62 2.24 -2.22
CA ALA A 47 15.25 2.09 -1.76
C ALA A 47 14.29 1.70 -2.90
N ILE A 48 14.40 2.33 -4.07
CA ILE A 48 13.64 1.94 -5.28
C ILE A 48 13.99 0.50 -5.69
N LEU A 49 15.27 0.13 -5.65
CA LEU A 49 15.70 -1.26 -5.88
C LEU A 49 15.10 -2.24 -4.85
N ALA A 50 14.95 -1.82 -3.58
CA ALA A 50 14.33 -2.66 -2.55
C ALA A 50 12.80 -2.81 -2.77
N VAL A 51 12.11 -1.78 -3.25
CA VAL A 51 10.71 -1.88 -3.70
C VAL A 51 10.59 -2.86 -4.88
N ALA A 52 11.42 -2.70 -5.91
CA ALA A 52 11.43 -3.60 -7.08
C ALA A 52 11.78 -5.05 -6.70
N ARG A 53 12.72 -5.25 -5.78
CA ARG A 53 13.04 -6.57 -5.22
C ARG A 53 11.86 -7.18 -4.49
N THR A 54 11.09 -6.36 -3.77
CA THR A 54 9.88 -6.81 -3.07
C THR A 54 8.83 -7.27 -4.07
N ALA A 55 8.56 -6.50 -5.14
CA ALA A 55 7.62 -6.88 -6.21
C ALA A 55 7.88 -8.31 -6.73
N ARG A 56 9.16 -8.59 -7.01
CA ARG A 56 9.64 -9.88 -7.52
C ARG A 56 9.71 -10.99 -6.47
N ALA A 57 9.69 -10.63 -5.19
CA ALA A 57 9.82 -11.60 -4.11
C ALA A 57 8.61 -12.54 -4.07
N ARG A 58 8.87 -13.78 -3.66
CA ARG A 58 7.87 -14.83 -3.56
C ARG A 58 8.17 -15.71 -2.38
N PHE A 59 7.23 -15.75 -1.45
CA PHE A 59 7.36 -16.54 -0.23
C PHE A 59 6.38 -17.72 -0.19
N PHE A 60 5.37 -17.75 -1.07
CA PHE A 60 4.34 -18.79 -1.12
C PHE A 60 3.76 -18.97 -2.53
N GLU A 61 3.52 -20.24 -2.90
CA GLU A 61 2.89 -20.73 -4.15
C GLU A 61 3.46 -20.23 -5.49
N HIS A 62 3.14 -20.96 -6.57
CA HIS A 62 3.62 -20.69 -7.93
C HIS A 62 2.58 -19.88 -8.72
N GLY A 63 2.98 -18.71 -9.24
CA GLY A 63 2.19 -17.88 -10.16
C GLY A 63 3.07 -17.00 -11.06
N LYS A 64 2.50 -16.03 -11.79
CA LYS A 64 3.29 -15.05 -12.55
C LYS A 64 4.06 -14.13 -11.61
N VAL A 65 5.31 -13.80 -11.94
CA VAL A 65 6.06 -12.76 -11.21
C VAL A 65 5.45 -11.40 -11.60
N ILE A 66 5.17 -10.57 -10.60
CA ILE A 66 4.67 -9.21 -10.79
C ILE A 66 5.82 -8.25 -10.52
N THR A 67 5.98 -7.22 -11.35
CA THR A 67 7.12 -6.31 -11.29
C THR A 67 6.73 -4.84 -11.37
N ASP A 68 5.48 -4.54 -10.98
CA ASP A 68 4.79 -3.30 -11.34
C ASP A 68 4.60 -2.32 -10.15
N PRO A 69 5.65 -1.79 -9.50
CA PRO A 69 5.48 -0.77 -8.47
C PRO A 69 4.54 0.37 -8.87
N VAL A 70 3.75 0.79 -7.90
CA VAL A 70 2.92 1.99 -7.97
C VAL A 70 3.77 3.17 -7.52
N VAL A 71 3.73 4.26 -8.27
CA VAL A 71 4.43 5.51 -7.97
C VAL A 71 3.39 6.60 -7.76
N THR A 72 3.28 7.08 -6.53
CA THR A 72 2.38 8.17 -6.14
C THR A 72 3.18 9.45 -5.94
N CYS A 73 2.91 10.49 -6.72
CA CYS A 73 3.54 11.80 -6.59
C CYS A 73 2.64 12.75 -5.79
N HIS A 74 3.13 13.18 -4.63
CA HIS A 74 2.53 14.24 -3.82
C HIS A 74 3.38 15.51 -3.90
N ALA A 75 2.86 16.61 -3.35
CA ALA A 75 3.56 17.89 -3.33
C ALA A 75 4.92 17.86 -2.59
N ASP A 76 5.08 16.99 -1.59
CA ASP A 76 6.25 16.97 -0.71
C ASP A 76 7.10 15.69 -0.81
N ARG A 77 6.64 14.68 -1.54
CA ARG A 77 7.25 13.35 -1.62
C ARG A 77 6.80 12.55 -2.84
N ILE A 78 7.61 11.57 -3.20
CA ILE A 78 7.23 10.50 -4.14
C ILE A 78 7.20 9.18 -3.37
N ARG A 79 6.08 8.46 -3.45
CA ARG A 79 5.92 7.16 -2.81
C ARG A 79 6.06 6.05 -3.85
N PHE A 80 6.98 5.12 -3.63
CA PHE A 80 7.10 3.89 -4.42
C PHE A 80 6.53 2.73 -3.60
N GLU A 81 5.47 2.10 -4.08
CA GLU A 81 4.76 1.03 -3.39
C GLU A 81 4.80 -0.28 -4.19
N ALA A 82 5.04 -1.40 -3.51
CA ALA A 82 4.93 -2.72 -4.13
C ALA A 82 4.42 -3.77 -3.15
N LEU A 83 3.68 -4.74 -3.68
CA LEU A 83 3.40 -6.00 -2.99
C LEU A 83 4.34 -7.08 -3.53
N SER A 84 4.70 -8.06 -2.72
CA SER A 84 5.34 -9.27 -3.25
C SER A 84 4.40 -10.00 -4.22
N SER A 85 4.95 -10.84 -5.10
CA SER A 85 4.15 -11.61 -6.07
C SER A 85 3.08 -12.48 -5.40
N CYS A 86 3.34 -12.95 -4.17
CA CYS A 86 2.37 -13.69 -3.35
C CYS A 86 1.44 -12.79 -2.49
N ALA A 87 1.57 -11.47 -2.62
CA ALA A 87 0.91 -10.43 -1.83
C ALA A 87 1.11 -10.57 -0.30
N GLY A 88 2.16 -11.27 0.16
CA GLY A 88 2.41 -11.54 1.58
C GLY A 88 3.33 -10.52 2.27
N VAL A 89 3.82 -9.55 1.50
CA VAL A 89 4.72 -8.48 1.96
C VAL A 89 4.38 -7.24 1.16
N TYR A 90 4.23 -6.11 1.83
CA TYR A 90 4.13 -4.78 1.22
C TYR A 90 5.41 -3.99 1.54
N ALA A 91 5.90 -3.25 0.55
CA ALA A 91 7.00 -2.31 0.69
C ALA A 91 6.56 -0.94 0.21
N ARG A 92 6.97 0.10 0.94
CA ARG A 92 6.81 1.51 0.55
C ARG A 92 8.09 2.26 0.82
N HIS A 93 8.60 2.98 -0.18
CA HIS A 93 9.59 4.02 0.04
C HIS A 93 8.93 5.39 -0.09
N ASP A 94 9.01 6.20 0.96
CA ASP A 94 8.59 7.59 0.97
C ASP A 94 9.81 8.47 0.71
N ALA A 95 10.06 8.81 -0.56
CA ALA A 95 11.15 9.68 -0.97
C ALA A 95 10.76 11.14 -0.73
N MET A 96 11.32 11.78 0.30
CA MET A 96 11.08 13.20 0.56
C MET A 96 11.71 14.03 -0.54
N LEU A 97 11.00 15.08 -0.99
CA LEU A 97 11.53 16.03 -1.96
C LEU A 97 12.22 17.23 -1.31
N SER A 98 12.22 17.30 0.03
CA SER A 98 12.95 18.34 0.76
C SER A 98 14.45 18.23 0.50
N GLY A 99 15.01 19.20 -0.23
CA GLY A 99 16.42 19.22 -0.60
C GLY A 99 16.72 18.61 -1.97
N ALA A 100 15.72 18.09 -2.68
CA ALA A 100 15.84 17.74 -4.10
C ALA A 100 15.90 19.00 -4.96
N ASP A 101 16.67 18.95 -6.06
CA ASP A 101 16.67 19.99 -7.10
C ASP A 101 15.68 19.57 -8.19
N GLY A 102 14.40 19.89 -7.98
CA GLY A 102 13.32 19.44 -8.83
C GLY A 102 12.01 20.15 -8.57
N GLU A 103 11.06 19.92 -9.47
CA GLU A 103 9.74 20.54 -9.41
C GLU A 103 8.65 19.47 -9.47
N VAL A 104 7.66 19.61 -8.58
CA VAL A 104 6.38 18.90 -8.69
C VAL A 104 5.47 19.74 -9.57
N LEU A 105 5.25 19.29 -10.80
CA LEU A 105 4.41 19.97 -11.77
C LEU A 105 2.93 19.58 -11.60
N ARG A 106 2.69 18.32 -11.23
CA ARG A 106 1.35 17.76 -10.99
C ARG A 106 1.43 16.61 -9.99
N VAL A 107 0.34 16.41 -9.27
CA VAL A 107 0.14 15.28 -8.36
C VAL A 107 -0.63 14.16 -9.05
N GLY A 108 -0.28 12.90 -8.79
CA GLY A 108 -0.84 11.78 -9.54
C GLY A 108 -0.26 10.42 -9.19
N VAL A 109 -0.77 9.38 -9.86
CA VAL A 109 -0.28 7.99 -9.76
C VAL A 109 0.05 7.45 -11.14
N THR A 110 1.17 6.73 -11.21
CA THR A 110 1.49 5.83 -12.31
C THR A 110 1.93 4.48 -11.76
N ASN A 111 2.06 3.48 -12.61
CA ASN A 111 2.55 2.17 -12.23
C ASN A 111 3.37 1.58 -13.38
N VAL A 112 4.62 1.24 -13.09
CA VAL A 112 5.63 0.90 -14.11
C VAL A 112 6.39 -0.37 -13.72
N ASP A 113 6.90 -1.10 -14.72
CA ASP A 113 7.78 -2.24 -14.48
C ASP A 113 9.22 -1.78 -14.22
N VAL A 114 9.75 -1.98 -13.02
CA VAL A 114 11.18 -1.67 -12.74
C VAL A 114 12.06 -2.81 -13.28
N ASN A 115 12.30 -2.77 -14.59
CA ASN A 115 12.92 -3.85 -15.36
C ASN A 115 14.45 -3.94 -15.16
N GLU A 116 15.16 -4.77 -15.93
CA GLU A 116 16.63 -4.90 -15.84
C GLU A 116 17.39 -3.63 -16.21
N ALA A 117 16.97 -2.87 -17.22
CA ALA A 117 17.60 -1.62 -17.61
C ALA A 117 17.51 -0.58 -16.49
N THR A 118 16.32 -0.34 -15.94
CA THR A 118 16.15 0.58 -14.81
C THR A 118 16.92 0.13 -13.57
N ARG A 119 16.91 -1.17 -13.25
CA ARG A 119 17.74 -1.71 -12.16
C ARG A 119 19.24 -1.52 -12.42
N GLY A 120 19.69 -1.67 -13.66
CA GLY A 120 21.08 -1.44 -14.05
C GLY A 120 21.52 0.00 -13.87
N VAL A 121 20.66 0.98 -14.18
CA VAL A 121 20.92 2.41 -13.92
C VAL A 121 20.99 2.68 -12.42
N LEU A 122 19.97 2.26 -11.66
CA LEU A 122 19.90 2.47 -10.21
C LEU A 122 21.07 1.81 -9.45
N ALA A 123 21.51 0.61 -9.86
CA ALA A 123 22.61 -0.11 -9.22
C ALA A 123 23.97 0.59 -9.36
N ARG A 124 24.11 1.50 -10.33
CA ARG A 124 25.33 2.29 -10.56
C ARG A 124 25.33 3.63 -9.82
N VAL A 125 24.23 3.99 -9.14
CA VAL A 125 24.18 5.19 -8.28
C VAL A 125 24.90 4.88 -6.97
N GLY A 126 26.16 5.32 -6.88
CA GLY A 126 27.01 5.17 -5.70
C GLY A 126 26.99 6.38 -4.75
N GLY A 127 27.82 6.33 -3.71
CA GLY A 127 28.05 7.48 -2.84
C GLY A 127 28.72 8.62 -3.62
N GLY A 128 28.09 9.80 -3.64
CA GLY A 128 28.53 10.95 -4.45
C GLY A 128 28.08 10.92 -5.93
N GLY A 129 27.26 9.94 -6.33
CA GLY A 129 26.58 9.96 -7.63
C GLY A 129 25.36 10.88 -7.63
N TRP A 130 24.75 11.09 -8.80
CA TRP A 130 23.51 11.83 -9.01
C TRP A 130 22.39 10.88 -9.43
N LEU A 131 21.14 11.27 -9.20
CA LEU A 131 19.95 10.52 -9.60
C LEU A 131 18.85 11.49 -10.03
N HIS A 132 18.61 11.57 -11.33
CA HIS A 132 17.49 12.31 -11.88
C HIS A 132 16.31 11.38 -12.10
N LEU A 133 15.14 11.81 -11.63
CA LEU A 133 13.87 11.11 -11.77
C LEU A 133 12.89 12.02 -12.50
N ALA A 134 12.20 11.47 -13.49
CA ALA A 134 11.00 12.08 -14.05
C ALA A 134 9.84 11.08 -13.96
N VAL A 135 8.77 11.46 -13.29
CA VAL A 135 7.55 10.66 -13.16
C VAL A 135 6.49 11.35 -13.98
N GLY A 136 5.88 10.66 -14.94
CA GLY A 136 4.71 11.11 -15.69
C GLY A 136 3.51 10.19 -15.45
N GLU A 137 2.40 10.49 -16.11
CA GLU A 137 1.20 9.65 -16.04
C GLU A 137 1.39 8.29 -16.70
N ASP A 138 2.11 8.26 -17.82
CA ASP A 138 2.31 7.08 -18.67
C ASP A 138 3.72 6.50 -18.64
N GLU A 139 4.66 7.15 -17.96
CA GLU A 139 6.04 6.69 -17.90
C GLU A 139 6.79 7.16 -16.65
N VAL A 140 7.86 6.44 -16.31
CA VAL A 140 8.86 6.86 -15.33
C VAL A 140 10.23 6.74 -15.97
N GLN A 141 10.98 7.83 -15.94
CA GLN A 141 12.36 7.88 -16.40
C GLN A 141 13.31 7.99 -15.21
N VAL A 142 14.35 7.17 -15.24
CA VAL A 142 15.48 7.21 -14.30
C VAL A 142 16.75 7.50 -15.07
N ALA A 143 17.52 8.49 -14.63
CA ALA A 143 18.83 8.81 -15.18
C ALA A 143 19.88 8.91 -14.05
N GLY A 144 21.07 8.41 -14.33
CA GLY A 144 22.21 8.46 -13.42
C GLY A 144 23.52 8.14 -14.15
N PRO A 145 24.63 7.90 -13.41
CA PRO A 145 25.92 7.54 -14.01
C PRO A 145 25.87 6.29 -14.90
N GLY A 146 24.88 5.42 -14.69
CA GLY A 146 24.66 4.21 -15.47
C GLY A 146 23.97 4.42 -16.83
N GLY A 147 23.54 5.63 -17.15
CA GLY A 147 22.75 5.96 -18.34
C GLY A 147 21.32 6.36 -17.98
N VAL A 148 20.41 6.17 -18.94
CA VAL A 148 18.99 6.51 -18.84
C VAL A 148 18.15 5.27 -19.12
N ALA A 149 17.11 5.08 -18.32
CA ALA A 149 16.08 4.07 -18.56
C ALA A 149 14.70 4.72 -18.46
N VAL A 150 13.77 4.29 -19.32
CA VAL A 150 12.39 4.76 -19.37
C VAL A 150 11.47 3.55 -19.28
N GLU A 151 10.56 3.56 -18.32
CA GLU A 151 9.56 2.53 -18.12
C GLU A 151 8.18 3.07 -18.44
N ARG A 152 7.40 2.32 -19.21
CA ARG A 152 6.03 2.68 -19.55
C ARG A 152 5.05 2.15 -18.53
N LYS A 153 3.90 2.81 -18.44
CA LYS A 153 2.78 2.39 -17.62
C LYS A 153 2.32 1.00 -18.02
N VAL A 154 2.11 0.14 -17.04
CA VAL A 154 1.61 -1.22 -17.22
C VAL A 154 0.20 -1.35 -16.64
N ALA A 155 -0.47 -2.48 -16.86
CA ALA A 155 -1.74 -2.74 -16.20
C ALA A 155 -1.48 -3.28 -14.79
N LEU A 156 -2.02 -2.62 -13.75
CA LEU A 156 -1.86 -3.08 -12.38
C LEU A 156 -2.70 -4.36 -12.15
N PRO A 157 -2.12 -5.46 -11.64
CA PRO A 157 -2.89 -6.67 -11.40
C PRO A 157 -3.99 -6.46 -10.36
N THR A 158 -5.18 -6.99 -10.63
CA THR A 158 -6.34 -6.97 -9.72
C THR A 158 -6.01 -7.44 -8.31
N ARG A 159 -5.10 -8.42 -8.19
CA ARG A 159 -4.62 -8.93 -6.90
C ARG A 159 -3.94 -7.83 -6.08
N TRP A 160 -3.14 -6.97 -6.71
CA TRP A 160 -2.46 -5.87 -6.03
C TRP A 160 -3.43 -4.76 -5.66
N VAL A 161 -4.38 -4.43 -6.54
CA VAL A 161 -5.46 -3.47 -6.23
C VAL A 161 -6.16 -3.84 -4.91
N LYS A 162 -6.61 -5.10 -4.77
CA LYS A 162 -7.18 -5.60 -3.50
C LYS A 162 -6.18 -5.57 -2.34
N GLY A 163 -4.95 -6.03 -2.61
CA GLY A 163 -3.92 -6.13 -1.57
C GLY A 163 -3.55 -4.77 -0.97
N PHE A 164 -3.52 -3.70 -1.76
CA PHE A 164 -3.20 -2.37 -1.29
C PHE A 164 -4.29 -1.77 -0.38
N GLY A 165 -5.57 -2.06 -0.62
CA GLY A 165 -6.65 -1.69 0.30
C GLY A 165 -6.54 -2.45 1.62
N GLU A 166 -6.28 -3.76 1.55
CA GLU A 166 -6.10 -4.64 2.72
C GLU A 166 -4.88 -4.23 3.56
N VAL A 167 -3.79 -3.79 2.93
CA VAL A 167 -2.62 -3.22 3.63
C VAL A 167 -3.02 -1.97 4.41
N GLY A 168 -3.84 -1.08 3.84
CA GLY A 168 -4.31 0.12 4.52
C GLY A 168 -5.08 -0.21 5.80
N VAL A 169 -6.05 -1.12 5.71
CA VAL A 169 -6.84 -1.61 6.86
C VAL A 169 -5.92 -2.25 7.91
N ALA A 170 -5.01 -3.13 7.46
CA ALA A 170 -4.08 -3.81 8.36
C ALA A 170 -3.14 -2.85 9.07
N ALA A 171 -2.56 -1.88 8.34
CA ALA A 171 -1.64 -0.88 8.88
C ALA A 171 -2.31 0.01 9.93
N ARG A 172 -3.54 0.47 9.67
CA ARG A 172 -4.32 1.26 10.63
C ARG A 172 -4.57 0.56 11.96
N ALA A 173 -4.65 -0.77 11.96
CA ALA A 173 -4.85 -1.57 13.17
C ALA A 173 -3.56 -1.84 13.96
N LEU A 174 -2.39 -1.50 13.43
CA LEU A 174 -1.11 -1.69 14.11
C LEU A 174 -0.89 -0.65 15.20
N GLN A 175 -0.17 -1.07 16.24
CA GLN A 175 0.26 -0.22 17.35
C GLN A 175 1.80 -0.11 17.37
N PRO A 176 2.35 1.02 17.82
CA PRO A 176 3.79 1.15 18.04
C PRO A 176 4.28 0.10 19.04
N GLY A 177 5.33 -0.64 18.70
CA GLY A 177 6.00 -1.58 19.60
C GLY A 177 7.19 -0.92 20.29
N PHE A 178 8.29 -0.80 19.56
CA PHE A 178 9.53 -0.15 20.01
C PHE A 178 10.36 0.32 18.82
N GLU A 179 11.43 1.05 19.10
CA GLU A 179 12.39 1.51 18.10
C GLU A 179 13.79 0.94 18.39
N LEU A 180 14.44 0.41 17.35
CA LEU A 180 15.86 0.08 17.40
C LEU A 180 16.66 1.31 16.94
N PRO A 181 17.61 1.82 17.76
CA PRO A 181 18.50 2.90 17.34
C PRO A 181 19.33 2.50 16.11
N GLY A 182 19.75 3.46 15.29
CA GLY A 182 20.39 3.22 13.99
C GLY A 182 21.48 2.15 13.97
N VAL A 183 22.44 2.19 14.90
CA VAL A 183 23.51 1.18 14.98
C VAL A 183 22.96 -0.23 15.31
N VAL A 184 21.95 -0.30 16.18
CA VAL A 184 21.28 -1.57 16.53
C VAL A 184 20.47 -2.09 15.34
N ALA A 185 19.72 -1.20 14.67
CA ALA A 185 18.97 -1.52 13.47
C ALA A 185 19.87 -2.03 12.34
N GLN A 186 20.99 -1.34 12.08
CA GLN A 186 22.01 -1.75 11.11
C GLN A 186 22.54 -3.16 11.37
N ARG A 187 22.92 -3.45 12.62
CA ARG A 187 23.41 -4.78 13.02
C ARG A 187 22.31 -5.83 12.90
N PHE A 188 21.10 -5.51 13.35
CA PHE A 188 19.94 -6.39 13.26
C PHE A 188 19.63 -6.79 11.81
N LEU A 189 19.57 -5.82 10.90
CA LEU A 189 19.22 -6.06 9.49
C LEU A 189 20.28 -6.84 8.71
N ARG A 190 21.54 -6.79 9.15
CA ARG A 190 22.65 -7.59 8.60
C ARG A 190 22.76 -8.99 9.21
N ALA A 191 22.11 -9.23 10.34
CA ALA A 191 22.14 -10.52 11.00
C ALA A 191 21.36 -11.58 10.22
N ALA A 192 21.55 -12.84 10.59
CA ALA A 192 20.72 -13.92 10.09
C ALA A 192 19.30 -13.82 10.68
N PHE A 193 18.30 -13.98 9.83
CA PHE A 193 16.89 -14.05 10.24
C PHE A 193 16.49 -15.52 10.50
N PRO A 194 15.75 -15.81 11.58
CA PRO A 194 15.20 -17.14 11.82
C PRO A 194 14.34 -17.62 10.64
N ARG A 195 14.29 -18.93 10.43
CA ARG A 195 13.36 -19.57 9.47
C ARG A 195 12.31 -20.35 10.25
N THR A 196 11.41 -19.62 10.89
CA THR A 196 10.34 -20.16 11.73
C THR A 196 9.02 -19.49 11.37
N ARG A 197 7.90 -20.17 11.63
CA ARG A 197 6.57 -19.61 11.38
C ARG A 197 6.30 -18.37 12.24
N GLU A 198 6.80 -18.36 13.47
CA GLU A 198 6.69 -17.23 14.38
C GLU A 198 7.87 -17.19 15.34
N VAL A 199 8.28 -15.98 15.68
CA VAL A 199 9.19 -15.65 16.78
C VAL A 199 8.92 -14.23 17.24
N SER A 200 9.21 -13.92 18.50
CA SER A 200 9.08 -12.55 19.00
C SER A 200 10.37 -11.77 18.79
N LEU A 201 10.27 -10.54 18.31
CA LEU A 201 11.36 -9.57 18.30
C LEU A 201 11.31 -8.73 19.58
N MET A 202 12.42 -8.72 20.33
CA MET A 202 12.56 -7.96 21.57
C MET A 202 13.08 -6.53 21.30
N PRO A 203 12.81 -5.55 22.19
CA PRO A 203 13.33 -4.19 22.09
C PRO A 203 14.86 -4.06 21.97
N GLY A 204 15.61 -5.07 22.41
CA GLY A 204 17.07 -5.13 22.25
C GLY A 204 17.56 -5.59 20.87
N GLY A 205 16.66 -5.79 19.90
CA GLY A 205 16.99 -6.29 18.55
C GLY A 205 17.39 -7.77 18.54
N ARG A 206 16.81 -8.57 19.43
CA ARG A 206 17.07 -10.01 19.56
C ARG A 206 15.79 -10.82 19.38
N TRP A 207 15.93 -12.00 18.80
CA TRP A 207 14.84 -12.96 18.65
C TRP A 207 14.62 -13.74 19.96
N SER A 208 13.36 -13.95 20.34
CA SER A 208 12.95 -14.75 21.51
C SER A 208 11.78 -15.66 21.15
N VAL A 209 11.92 -16.95 21.46
CA VAL A 209 10.82 -17.92 21.35
C VAL A 209 9.85 -17.78 22.53
N ALA A 210 10.37 -17.50 23.74
CA ALA A 210 9.56 -17.32 24.94
C ALA A 210 8.78 -15.98 24.94
N GLY A 211 9.17 -15.04 24.07
CA GLY A 211 8.67 -13.68 24.11
C GLY A 211 9.23 -12.88 25.29
N GLY A 212 8.46 -11.90 25.74
CA GLY A 212 8.76 -11.05 26.88
C GLY A 212 7.99 -9.73 26.82
N ALA A 213 8.14 -8.90 27.85
CA ALA A 213 7.48 -7.59 27.89
C ALA A 213 7.92 -6.71 26.70
N GLY A 214 6.96 -6.11 26.01
CA GLY A 214 7.21 -5.24 24.85
C GLY A 214 7.68 -5.96 23.58
N ALA A 215 7.60 -7.29 23.54
CA ALA A 215 7.98 -8.05 22.35
C ALA A 215 6.91 -7.96 21.25
N VAL A 216 7.35 -7.90 19.99
CA VAL A 216 6.46 -7.92 18.82
C VAL A 216 6.55 -9.28 18.14
N ALA A 217 5.41 -9.94 17.97
CA ALA A 217 5.34 -11.20 17.22
C ALA A 217 5.61 -10.97 15.73
N VAL A 218 6.56 -11.72 15.17
CA VAL A 218 6.94 -11.65 13.76
C VAL A 218 6.71 -13.00 13.11
N ARG A 219 5.82 -13.02 12.11
CA ARG A 219 5.49 -14.20 11.33
C ARG A 219 6.48 -14.33 10.18
N ASP A 220 7.08 -15.50 9.99
CA ASP A 220 8.02 -15.78 8.90
C ASP A 220 9.09 -14.66 8.73
N PRO A 221 9.96 -14.46 9.75
CA PRO A 221 10.81 -13.26 9.87
C PRO A 221 11.90 -13.16 8.80
N GLU A 222 12.23 -14.22 8.07
CA GLU A 222 13.15 -14.15 6.93
C GLU A 222 12.65 -13.21 5.82
N ARG A 223 11.36 -12.89 5.78
CA ARG A 223 10.79 -11.88 4.86
C ARG A 223 11.40 -10.49 5.08
N LEU A 224 11.91 -10.21 6.29
CA LEU A 224 12.60 -8.96 6.62
C LEU A 224 13.95 -8.78 5.93
N LYS A 225 14.51 -9.84 5.34
CA LYS A 225 15.75 -9.77 4.55
C LYS A 225 15.64 -8.78 3.37
N LEU A 226 14.42 -8.41 2.96
CA LEU A 226 14.17 -7.35 1.98
C LEU A 226 14.70 -5.97 2.41
N LEU A 227 14.83 -5.71 3.72
CA LEU A 227 15.38 -4.46 4.27
C LEU A 227 16.92 -4.42 4.33
N GLU A 228 17.59 -5.58 4.22
CA GLU A 228 19.05 -5.66 4.37
C GLU A 228 19.83 -4.69 3.46
N PRO A 229 19.50 -4.52 2.16
CA PRO A 229 20.23 -3.60 1.28
C PRO A 229 20.24 -2.14 1.79
N LEU A 230 19.22 -1.78 2.58
CA LEU A 230 19.05 -0.44 3.14
C LEU A 230 19.69 -0.28 4.51
N ALA A 231 20.16 -1.37 5.13
CA ALA A 231 20.65 -1.37 6.50
C ALA A 231 21.66 -0.25 6.73
N ARG A 232 22.63 -0.07 5.82
CA ARG A 232 23.71 0.94 5.92
C ARG A 232 23.23 2.39 6.01
N PHE A 233 22.02 2.69 5.55
CA PHE A 233 21.45 4.04 5.55
C PHE A 233 20.53 4.28 6.75
N GLY A 234 20.17 3.21 7.47
CA GLY A 234 19.21 3.25 8.57
C GLY A 234 19.69 4.10 9.74
N THR A 235 18.90 5.10 10.11
CA THR A 235 19.11 5.92 11.32
C THR A 235 18.29 5.43 12.52
N GLY A 236 17.25 4.64 12.27
CA GLY A 236 16.40 3.99 13.27
C GLY A 236 15.43 3.03 12.60
N LEU A 237 14.96 2.01 13.34
CA LEU A 237 13.96 1.05 12.86
C LEU A 237 12.81 0.98 13.85
N ARG A 238 11.66 1.54 13.47
CA ARG A 238 10.42 1.41 14.24
C ARG A 238 9.75 0.08 13.92
N VAL A 239 9.36 -0.64 14.97
CA VAL A 239 8.70 -1.94 14.91
C VAL A 239 7.26 -1.80 15.38
N TRP A 240 6.33 -2.30 14.59
CA TRP A 240 4.90 -2.21 14.79
C TRP A 240 4.30 -3.61 14.91
N GLY A 241 3.36 -3.79 15.84
CA GLY A 241 2.68 -5.05 16.06
C GLY A 241 1.18 -4.85 16.22
N GLY A 242 0.41 -5.91 16.01
CA GLY A 242 -1.03 -5.88 16.19
C GLY A 242 -1.61 -7.26 16.46
N PRO A 243 -2.89 -7.33 16.85
CA PRO A 243 -3.55 -8.59 17.24
C PRO A 243 -3.78 -9.53 16.06
N THR A 244 -3.69 -9.04 14.82
CA THR A 244 -4.01 -9.80 13.59
C THR A 244 -2.86 -10.67 13.07
N GLY A 245 -1.71 -10.67 13.75
CA GLY A 245 -0.49 -11.34 13.29
C GLY A 245 0.26 -10.59 12.18
N VAL A 246 -0.24 -9.44 11.75
CA VAL A 246 0.48 -8.48 10.90
C VAL A 246 1.52 -7.75 11.76
N SER A 247 2.71 -7.54 11.20
CA SER A 247 3.72 -6.66 11.77
C SER A 247 4.29 -5.75 10.69
N ALA A 248 4.76 -4.57 11.09
CA ALA A 248 5.41 -3.63 10.19
C ALA A 248 6.72 -3.11 10.75
N PHE A 249 7.57 -2.63 9.84
CA PHE A 249 8.93 -2.21 10.10
C PHE A 249 9.20 -0.96 9.30
N THR A 250 9.33 0.19 9.95
CA THR A 250 9.67 1.45 9.27
C THR A 250 11.12 1.83 9.55
N LEU A 251 11.96 1.67 8.52
CA LEU A 251 13.36 2.08 8.54
C LEU A 251 13.46 3.57 8.18
N GLN A 252 13.99 4.37 9.11
CA GLN A 252 14.26 5.78 8.87
C GLN A 252 15.55 5.93 8.06
N LEU A 253 15.53 6.78 7.03
CA LEU A 253 16.61 6.99 6.08
C LEU A 253 17.15 8.43 6.13
N GLY A 254 16.98 9.11 7.27
CA GLY A 254 17.37 10.51 7.44
C GLY A 254 16.52 11.46 6.59
N ALA A 255 17.15 12.45 5.96
CA ALA A 255 16.46 13.44 5.12
C ALA A 255 15.79 12.82 3.88
N ALA A 256 16.29 11.68 3.39
CA ALA A 256 15.71 10.96 2.26
C ALA A 256 14.33 10.34 2.56
N GLY A 257 13.89 10.33 3.82
CA GLY A 257 12.58 9.85 4.24
C GLY A 257 12.60 8.48 4.91
N ALA A 258 11.72 7.57 4.50
CA ALA A 258 11.50 6.30 5.18
C ALA A 258 11.25 5.13 4.20
N PHE A 259 11.47 3.91 4.70
CA PHE A 259 11.07 2.68 4.03
C PHE A 259 10.25 1.81 4.98
N THR A 260 9.00 1.54 4.62
CA THR A 260 8.08 0.70 5.40
C THR A 260 7.95 -0.67 4.75
N LEU A 261 8.14 -1.73 5.55
CA LEU A 261 7.81 -3.10 5.17
C LEU A 261 6.68 -3.63 6.06
N VAL A 262 5.62 -4.17 5.48
CA VAL A 262 4.50 -4.77 6.22
C VAL A 262 4.40 -6.25 5.86
N LEU A 263 4.39 -7.12 6.87
CA LEU A 263 4.31 -8.57 6.72
C LEU A 263 2.89 -9.05 7.02
N SER A 264 2.33 -9.81 6.09
CA SER A 264 1.03 -10.45 6.30
C SER A 264 1.12 -11.59 7.35
N PRO A 265 -0.01 -12.10 7.89
CA PRO A 265 0.00 -13.03 9.03
C PRO A 265 0.66 -14.39 8.79
N ALA A 266 0.90 -14.76 7.53
CA ALA A 266 1.69 -15.94 7.14
C ALA A 266 2.07 -15.83 5.67
N LYS A 267 3.11 -16.56 5.23
CA LYS A 267 3.45 -16.69 3.80
C LYS A 267 2.25 -17.10 2.93
N SER A 268 1.44 -18.03 3.42
CA SER A 268 0.23 -18.53 2.74
C SER A 268 -0.96 -17.58 2.76
N ARG A 269 -0.87 -16.50 3.54
CA ARG A 269 -1.92 -15.52 3.75
C ARG A 269 -1.51 -14.18 3.15
N GLY A 270 -1.62 -14.04 1.84
CA GLY A 270 -1.39 -12.74 1.17
C GLY A 270 -2.52 -11.75 1.46
N PHE A 271 -2.19 -10.45 1.54
CA PHE A 271 -3.13 -9.36 1.87
C PHE A 271 -4.40 -9.39 1.02
N SER A 272 -4.29 -9.67 -0.27
CA SER A 272 -5.42 -9.70 -1.22
C SER A 272 -6.56 -10.67 -0.86
N GLY A 273 -6.39 -11.55 0.13
CA GLY A 273 -7.40 -12.50 0.60
C GLY A 273 -7.71 -12.41 2.10
N GLU A 274 -7.28 -11.35 2.79
CA GLU A 274 -7.48 -11.21 4.24
C GLU A 274 -8.87 -10.69 4.61
N GLY A 275 -9.56 -9.98 3.71
CA GLY A 275 -10.97 -9.63 3.84
C GLY A 275 -11.28 -8.52 4.85
N GLY A 276 -10.28 -7.76 5.29
CA GLY A 276 -10.46 -6.57 6.13
C GLY A 276 -11.19 -5.44 5.42
N THR A 277 -11.14 -5.38 4.09
CA THR A 277 -11.86 -4.38 3.27
C THR A 277 -13.36 -4.63 3.18
N LEU A 278 -13.84 -5.83 3.55
CA LEU A 278 -15.24 -6.20 3.36
C LEU A 278 -16.22 -5.38 4.20
N ALA A 279 -15.88 -5.07 5.45
CA ALA A 279 -16.76 -4.30 6.33
C ALA A 279 -16.90 -2.84 5.85
N PRO A 280 -15.82 -2.09 5.53
CA PRO A 280 -15.94 -0.77 4.90
C PRO A 280 -16.73 -0.80 3.58
N LEU A 281 -16.53 -1.81 2.73
CA LEU A 281 -17.28 -1.93 1.47
C LEU A 281 -18.76 -2.28 1.67
N ALA A 282 -19.11 -2.92 2.80
CA ALA A 282 -20.49 -3.23 3.17
C ALA A 282 -21.20 -2.10 3.91
N ALA A 283 -20.49 -1.05 4.33
CA ALA A 283 -21.07 0.06 5.07
C ALA A 283 -21.84 1.01 4.11
N GLU A 284 -23.06 0.61 3.72
CA GLU A 284 -23.89 1.34 2.74
C GLU A 284 -24.17 2.79 3.17
N ALA A 285 -24.42 3.01 4.47
CA ALA A 285 -24.63 4.35 5.03
C ALA A 285 -23.42 5.30 4.88
N LEU A 286 -22.20 4.76 4.72
CA LEU A 286 -20.97 5.55 4.56
C LEU A 286 -20.58 5.77 3.09
N GLN A 287 -21.19 5.05 2.14
CA GLN A 287 -20.81 5.15 0.73
C GLN A 287 -21.03 6.56 0.15
N PRO A 288 -22.16 7.26 0.40
CA PRO A 288 -22.36 8.62 -0.13
C PRO A 288 -21.34 9.62 0.41
N ALA A 289 -21.04 9.56 1.72
CA ALA A 289 -20.03 10.42 2.32
C ALA A 289 -18.62 10.13 1.77
N ALA A 290 -18.34 8.88 1.39
CA ALA A 290 -17.10 8.52 0.72
C ALA A 290 -17.06 9.02 -0.73
N ASP A 291 -18.18 8.97 -1.46
CA ASP A 291 -18.28 9.54 -2.81
C ASP A 291 -18.01 11.05 -2.80
N ASP A 292 -18.64 11.78 -1.87
CA ASP A 292 -18.41 13.21 -1.69
C ASP A 292 -16.95 13.51 -1.30
N ALA A 293 -16.40 12.76 -0.34
CA ALA A 293 -15.01 12.93 0.07
C ALA A 293 -14.02 12.59 -1.06
N GLU A 294 -14.36 11.68 -1.97
CA GLU A 294 -13.53 11.32 -3.14
C GLU A 294 -13.39 12.49 -4.10
N LEU A 295 -14.45 13.28 -4.30
CA LEU A 295 -14.44 14.49 -5.15
C LEU A 295 -13.51 15.58 -4.61
N ASP A 296 -13.33 15.61 -3.29
CA ASP A 296 -12.46 16.58 -2.60
C ASP A 296 -10.98 16.09 -2.48
N LEU A 297 -10.65 14.91 -3.01
CA LEU A 297 -9.29 14.36 -2.95
C LEU A 297 -8.31 15.15 -3.83
N ALA A 298 -7.68 16.15 -3.24
CA ALA A 298 -6.66 16.98 -3.90
C ALA A 298 -5.24 16.37 -3.83
N TRP A 299 -5.09 15.05 -3.87
CA TRP A 299 -3.77 14.37 -3.80
C TRP A 299 -2.90 14.74 -2.60
N GLN A 300 -3.56 15.02 -1.48
CA GLN A 300 -2.89 15.48 -0.29
C GLN A 300 -2.02 14.35 0.31
N PRO A 301 -0.81 14.66 0.80
CA PRO A 301 0.06 13.69 1.45
C PRO A 301 -0.48 13.20 2.80
N ARG A 302 -1.48 13.92 3.34
CA ARG A 302 -2.29 13.56 4.50
C ARG A 302 -3.75 13.92 4.21
N LEU A 303 -4.66 12.99 4.43
CA LEU A 303 -6.09 13.18 4.34
C LEU A 303 -6.66 13.45 5.73
N ALA A 304 -7.58 14.40 5.80
CA ALA A 304 -8.41 14.68 6.97
C ALA A 304 -9.84 14.22 6.69
N GLY A 305 -10.57 13.79 7.71
CA GLY A 305 -11.95 13.34 7.58
C GLY A 305 -12.35 12.35 8.66
N ALA A 306 -13.61 11.93 8.62
CA ALA A 306 -14.12 10.87 9.47
C ALA A 306 -13.35 9.57 9.19
N PRO A 307 -12.74 8.94 10.19
CA PRO A 307 -11.89 7.79 9.95
C PRO A 307 -12.59 6.62 9.25
N GLU A 308 -13.88 6.41 9.51
CA GLU A 308 -14.69 5.36 8.90
C GLU A 308 -14.94 5.62 7.40
N VAL A 309 -15.07 6.89 7.00
CA VAL A 309 -15.16 7.29 5.59
C VAL A 309 -13.83 7.07 4.88
N LEU A 310 -12.72 7.40 5.53
CA LEU A 310 -11.38 7.14 4.99
C LEU A 310 -11.09 5.63 4.89
N ASP A 311 -11.64 4.80 5.77
CA ASP A 311 -11.58 3.33 5.68
C ASP A 311 -12.30 2.84 4.41
N VAL A 312 -13.44 3.45 4.03
CA VAL A 312 -14.14 3.16 2.77
C VAL A 312 -13.28 3.56 1.56
N LEU A 313 -12.72 4.77 1.55
CA LEU A 313 -11.81 5.22 0.49
C LEU A 313 -10.59 4.31 0.35
N ALA A 314 -10.01 3.86 1.47
CA ALA A 314 -8.90 2.90 1.45
C ALA A 314 -9.31 1.55 0.86
N ALA A 315 -10.50 1.05 1.20
CA ALA A 315 -11.04 -0.20 0.66
C ALA A 315 -11.38 -0.12 -0.84
N ARG A 316 -11.69 1.07 -1.33
CA ARG A 316 -11.85 1.42 -2.76
C ARG A 316 -10.53 1.77 -3.45
N GLY A 317 -9.39 1.59 -2.77
CA GLY A 317 -8.09 1.85 -3.35
C GLY A 317 -7.81 3.33 -3.65
N ARG A 318 -8.57 4.26 -3.04
CA ARG A 318 -8.40 5.72 -3.12
C ARG A 318 -7.50 6.29 -2.02
N ALA A 319 -7.28 5.53 -0.95
CA ALA A 319 -6.39 5.94 0.11
C ALA A 319 -5.40 4.82 0.49
N GLY A 320 -4.22 5.21 0.96
CA GLY A 320 -3.29 4.37 1.71
C GLY A 320 -3.12 4.90 3.13
N PHE A 321 -2.59 4.09 4.04
CA PHE A 321 -2.34 4.50 5.43
C PHE A 321 -0.85 4.64 5.72
N ASP A 322 -0.45 5.75 6.33
CA ASP A 322 0.92 6.03 6.74
C ASP A 322 1.09 5.81 8.25
N LEU A 323 1.79 4.74 8.61
CA LEU A 323 2.05 4.36 10.01
C LEU A 323 2.79 5.45 10.78
N ASP A 324 3.78 6.07 10.15
CA ASP A 324 4.62 7.05 10.82
C ASP A 324 3.87 8.37 11.06
N ALA A 325 3.00 8.76 10.12
CA ALA A 325 2.17 9.95 10.26
C ALA A 325 0.86 9.70 11.03
N GLY A 326 0.47 8.44 11.21
CA GLY A 326 -0.84 8.06 11.76
C GLY A 326 -2.02 8.56 10.92
N ALA A 327 -1.84 8.72 9.61
CA ALA A 327 -2.78 9.40 8.74
C ALA A 327 -2.96 8.67 7.40
N TYR A 328 -4.13 8.85 6.81
CA TYR A 328 -4.38 8.44 5.43
C TYR A 328 -3.67 9.36 4.44
N PHE A 329 -3.31 8.86 3.26
CA PHE A 329 -2.80 9.65 2.13
C PHE A 329 -3.56 9.29 0.87
N HIS A 330 -3.71 10.24 -0.07
CA HIS A 330 -4.39 9.97 -1.33
C HIS A 330 -3.59 9.00 -2.20
N ARG A 331 -4.25 8.01 -2.78
CA ARG A 331 -3.64 7.08 -3.74
C ARG A 331 -4.72 6.65 -4.72
N ASP A 332 -4.61 7.01 -5.98
CA ASP A 332 -5.57 6.62 -7.01
C ASP A 332 -5.15 5.32 -7.69
N LEU A 333 -5.60 4.18 -7.17
CA LEU A 333 -5.45 2.90 -7.88
C LEU A 333 -6.55 2.76 -8.93
N PRO A 334 -6.31 2.04 -10.05
CA PRO A 334 -7.34 1.71 -11.03
C PRO A 334 -8.34 0.71 -10.42
N TYR A 335 -9.19 1.22 -9.55
CA TYR A 335 -10.21 0.48 -8.84
C TYR A 335 -11.53 0.72 -9.54
N ASP A 336 -11.97 -0.29 -10.27
CA ASP A 336 -13.27 -0.24 -10.93
C ASP A 336 -14.36 -0.59 -9.91
N LEU A 337 -15.10 0.41 -9.45
CA LEU A 337 -16.22 0.24 -8.52
C LEU A 337 -17.30 -0.70 -9.09
N THR A 338 -17.46 -0.75 -10.41
CA THR A 338 -18.41 -1.67 -11.07
C THR A 338 -17.97 -3.14 -10.92
N GLN A 339 -16.68 -3.38 -10.66
CA GLN A 339 -16.13 -4.71 -10.45
C GLN A 339 -16.09 -5.11 -8.98
N VAL A 340 -16.47 -4.27 -8.01
CA VAL A 340 -16.42 -4.57 -6.57
C VAL A 340 -17.01 -5.94 -6.25
N GLU A 341 -18.14 -6.30 -6.86
CA GLU A 341 -18.78 -7.60 -6.63
C GLU A 341 -17.97 -8.78 -7.17
N ALA A 342 -17.35 -8.64 -8.35
CA ALA A 342 -16.42 -9.62 -8.91
C ALA A 342 -15.13 -9.71 -8.09
N LEU A 343 -14.74 -8.59 -7.47
CA LEU A 343 -13.58 -8.49 -6.60
C LEU A 343 -13.85 -9.09 -5.20
N HIS A 344 -15.09 -9.12 -4.74
CA HIS A 344 -15.42 -9.51 -3.37
C HIS A 344 -16.56 -10.54 -3.33
N PRO A 345 -16.33 -11.80 -3.76
CA PRO A 345 -17.38 -12.82 -3.82
C PRO A 345 -18.05 -13.12 -2.48
N ARG A 346 -17.37 -12.87 -1.35
CA ARG A 346 -17.99 -13.00 -0.01
C ARG A 346 -19.01 -11.89 0.26
N LEU A 347 -18.74 -10.66 -0.17
CA LEU A 347 -19.69 -9.55 -0.07
C LEU A 347 -20.88 -9.78 -1.01
N GLN A 348 -20.62 -10.25 -2.23
CA GLN A 348 -21.69 -10.64 -3.17
C GLN A 348 -22.57 -11.75 -2.59
N ALA A 349 -21.98 -12.77 -1.98
CA ALA A 349 -22.73 -13.83 -1.31
C ALA A 349 -23.52 -13.32 -0.10
N ALA A 350 -23.00 -12.32 0.62
CA ALA A 350 -23.69 -11.69 1.74
C ALA A 350 -24.94 -10.93 1.27
N ARG A 351 -24.84 -10.14 0.20
CA ARG A 351 -25.99 -9.43 -0.41
C ARG A 351 -27.14 -10.36 -0.77
N LYS A 352 -26.82 -11.54 -1.35
CA LYS A 352 -27.82 -12.57 -1.68
C LYS A 352 -28.53 -13.15 -0.45
N LEU A 353 -27.91 -13.08 0.73
CA LEU A 353 -28.45 -13.59 1.98
C LEU A 353 -29.25 -12.56 2.78
N VAL A 354 -29.21 -11.26 2.41
CA VAL A 354 -29.94 -10.20 3.11
C VAL A 354 -31.44 -10.51 3.27
N PRO A 355 -32.16 -11.04 2.26
CA PRO A 355 -33.58 -11.41 2.42
C PRO A 355 -33.85 -12.54 3.43
N GLU A 356 -32.83 -13.34 3.79
CA GLU A 356 -32.93 -14.42 4.76
C GLU A 356 -32.64 -13.97 6.20
N VAL A 357 -32.24 -12.71 6.40
CA VAL A 357 -31.86 -12.19 7.71
C VAL A 357 -33.10 -11.93 8.56
N ARG A 358 -33.11 -12.45 9.79
CA ARG A 358 -34.14 -12.19 10.80
C ARG A 358 -33.49 -11.75 12.10
N TRP A 359 -33.71 -10.51 12.49
CA TRP A 359 -33.21 -9.96 13.75
C TRP A 359 -34.14 -10.32 14.92
N GLU A 360 -33.55 -10.81 16.00
CA GLU A 360 -34.20 -11.18 17.25
C GLU A 360 -33.42 -10.51 18.41
N GLY A 361 -33.76 -9.25 18.70
CA GLY A 361 -33.07 -8.47 19.72
C GLY A 361 -31.60 -8.18 19.36
N ASP A 362 -30.68 -8.75 20.14
CA ASP A 362 -29.23 -8.53 20.01
C ASP A 362 -28.55 -9.42 18.96
N HIS A 363 -29.26 -10.39 18.39
CA HIS A 363 -28.72 -11.36 17.45
C HIS A 363 -29.61 -11.52 16.22
N ALA A 364 -29.05 -12.10 15.15
CA ALA A 364 -29.75 -12.40 13.92
C ALA A 364 -29.64 -13.88 13.55
N TRP A 365 -30.63 -14.37 12.81
CA TRP A 365 -30.57 -15.62 12.07
C TRP A 365 -30.37 -15.30 10.59
N VAL A 366 -29.40 -15.97 9.96
CA VAL A 366 -29.18 -15.94 8.50
C VAL A 366 -29.21 -17.38 8.02
N GLY A 367 -30.35 -17.80 7.45
CA GLY A 367 -30.65 -19.22 7.26
C GLY A 367 -30.66 -19.96 8.61
N SER A 368 -29.81 -20.98 8.76
CA SER A 368 -29.65 -21.75 10.01
C SER A 368 -28.53 -21.24 10.93
N TYR A 369 -27.85 -20.15 10.56
CA TYR A 369 -26.72 -19.64 11.33
C TYR A 369 -27.14 -18.50 12.25
N ARG A 370 -26.88 -18.66 13.55
CA ARG A 370 -26.96 -17.58 14.53
C ARG A 370 -25.76 -16.64 14.39
N VAL A 371 -26.04 -15.34 14.34
CA VAL A 371 -25.08 -14.24 14.20
C VAL A 371 -25.24 -13.28 15.37
N VAL A 372 -24.15 -12.99 16.07
CA VAL A 372 -24.05 -11.95 17.11
C VAL A 372 -22.83 -11.11 16.72
N PRO A 373 -22.97 -10.12 15.82
CA PRO A 373 -21.82 -9.45 15.24
C PRO A 373 -20.82 -8.97 16.32
N PRO A 374 -19.51 -9.20 16.13
CA PRO A 374 -18.88 -9.73 14.91
C PRO A 374 -18.87 -11.27 14.79
N ALA A 375 -19.45 -12.00 15.74
CA ALA A 375 -19.43 -13.47 15.81
C ALA A 375 -20.54 -14.16 15.02
N CYS A 376 -20.29 -15.42 14.61
CA CYS A 376 -21.25 -16.26 13.90
C CYS A 376 -21.04 -17.74 14.22
N THR A 377 -22.06 -18.57 14.05
CA THR A 377 -21.98 -20.02 14.26
C THR A 377 -21.50 -20.81 13.03
N CYS A 378 -21.19 -20.13 11.91
CA CYS A 378 -20.73 -20.79 10.69
C CYS A 378 -19.27 -21.28 10.77
N GLU A 379 -18.92 -22.20 9.88
CA GLU A 379 -17.57 -22.80 9.79
C GLU A 379 -16.45 -21.76 9.58
N TRP A 380 -16.72 -20.70 8.80
CA TRP A 380 -15.75 -19.61 8.61
C TRP A 380 -15.33 -18.98 9.95
N TRP A 381 -16.31 -18.67 10.79
CA TRP A 381 -16.05 -18.11 12.11
C TRP A 381 -15.37 -19.13 13.01
N ALA A 382 -15.82 -20.38 13.01
CA ALA A 382 -15.20 -21.44 13.79
C ALA A 382 -13.69 -21.59 13.48
N ARG A 383 -13.31 -21.45 12.20
CA ARG A 383 -11.91 -21.54 11.75
C ARG A 383 -11.09 -20.29 11.98
N HIS A 384 -11.67 -19.11 11.79
CA HIS A 384 -10.90 -17.86 11.68
C HIS A 384 -11.18 -16.83 12.77
N ARG A 385 -12.31 -16.92 13.48
CA ARG A 385 -12.67 -16.04 14.61
C ARG A 385 -12.45 -14.53 14.34
N GLY A 386 -12.73 -14.10 13.11
CA GLY A 386 -12.56 -12.69 12.68
C GLY A 386 -11.18 -12.33 12.13
N GLU A 387 -10.15 -13.19 12.26
CA GLU A 387 -8.79 -12.89 11.78
C GLU A 387 -8.67 -12.80 10.25
N ARG A 388 -9.67 -13.26 9.49
CA ARG A 388 -9.74 -13.16 8.01
C ARG A 388 -10.98 -12.39 7.53
N GLY A 389 -11.34 -11.35 8.28
CA GLY A 389 -12.52 -10.55 8.03
C GLY A 389 -13.83 -11.30 8.31
N PRO A 390 -14.96 -10.58 8.23
CA PRO A 390 -16.27 -11.13 8.54
C PRO A 390 -16.66 -12.26 7.57
N CYS A 391 -17.47 -13.20 8.05
CA CYS A 391 -18.10 -14.19 7.17
C CYS A 391 -19.26 -13.54 6.38
N LYS A 392 -19.74 -14.22 5.33
CA LYS A 392 -20.89 -13.74 4.55
C LYS A 392 -22.17 -13.53 5.39
N HIS A 393 -22.35 -14.28 6.48
CA HIS A 393 -23.54 -14.14 7.35
C HIS A 393 -23.45 -12.91 8.25
N VAL A 394 -22.27 -12.59 8.79
CA VAL A 394 -22.04 -11.36 9.56
C VAL A 394 -22.27 -10.15 8.64
N LEU A 395 -21.66 -10.17 7.45
CA LEU A 395 -21.87 -9.13 6.45
C LEU A 395 -23.36 -8.98 6.06
N ALA A 396 -24.08 -10.08 5.84
CA ALA A 396 -25.50 -10.04 5.52
C ALA A 396 -26.34 -9.43 6.65
N ALA A 397 -26.03 -9.80 7.90
CA ALA A 397 -26.72 -9.26 9.07
C ALA A 397 -26.45 -7.75 9.24
N GLU A 398 -25.22 -7.30 9.01
CA GLU A 398 -24.83 -5.89 9.03
C GLU A 398 -25.53 -5.09 7.92
N LEU A 399 -25.54 -5.63 6.69
CA LEU A 399 -26.25 -5.03 5.55
C LEU A 399 -27.76 -4.91 5.81
N ALA A 400 -28.37 -5.87 6.48
CA ALA A 400 -29.80 -5.84 6.80
C ALA A 400 -30.17 -4.87 7.94
N ARG A 401 -29.18 -4.32 8.66
CA ARG A 401 -29.39 -3.28 9.70
C ARG A 401 -29.24 -1.86 9.17
N ALA A 402 -28.47 -1.70 8.10
CA ALA A 402 -28.29 -0.41 7.40
C ALA A 402 -29.61 -0.01 6.74
#